data_AF-A0A952Q363-F1
#
_entry.id   AF-A0A952Q363-F1
#
_cell.length_a   1.000
_cell.length_b   1.000
_cell.length_c   1.000
_cell.angle_alpha   90.00
_cell.angle_beta   90.00
_cell.angle_gamma   90.00
#
_symmetry.space_group_name_H-M   'P 1'
#
loop_
_entity.id
_entity.type
_entity.pdbx_description
1 polymer ?
#
loop_
_entity_poly.entity_id
_entity_poly.type
_entity_poly.pdbx_seq_one_letter_code
_entity_poly.pdbx_strand_id
1 'polypeptide(L)'
;IAYEPTVYVWHQHRRTMEELQRQMIAYGRAMIVYELQIFFHDHDWRGLWQLAVVLPVYRLRQLVGLLMAKARGKPTKTWVLFRWGVQGNIEGFSAYWQSRQRVKRMGRSAPYQLPDDRP
;
A
#
# COMPACT_ATOMS: atom_id res chain seq x y z
N ILE A 1 8.87 -23.25 6.74
CA ILE A 1 9.00 -22.43 5.52
C ILE A 1 10.45 -22.56 5.07
N ALA A 2 10.72 -23.31 4.00
CA ALA A 2 12.04 -23.33 3.38
C ALA A 2 12.07 -22.15 2.40
N TYR A 3 13.00 -21.22 2.57
CA TYR A 3 13.12 -20.04 1.72
C TYR A 3 13.98 -20.42 0.52
N GLU A 4 13.39 -20.48 -0.67
CA GLU A 4 14.13 -20.73 -1.90
C GLU A 4 14.70 -19.40 -2.40
N PRO A 5 16.04 -19.20 -2.37
CA PRO A 5 16.67 -17.90 -2.60
C PRO A 5 16.78 -17.53 -4.09
N THR A 6 16.11 -18.27 -4.98
CA THR A 6 16.17 -18.06 -6.44
C THR A 6 15.31 -16.89 -6.92
N VAL A 7 14.55 -16.24 -6.04
CA VAL A 7 13.69 -15.12 -6.39
C VAL A 7 14.48 -13.81 -6.38
N TYR A 8 14.69 -13.23 -7.57
CA TYR A 8 15.26 -11.90 -7.72
C TYR A 8 14.25 -10.83 -7.30
N VAL A 9 14.55 -10.05 -6.26
CA VAL A 9 13.77 -8.87 -5.87
C VAL A 9 14.36 -7.65 -6.57
N TRP A 10 13.62 -7.11 -7.53
CA TRP A 10 14.01 -5.89 -8.24
C TRP A 10 13.79 -4.68 -7.33
N HIS A 11 14.87 -4.19 -6.70
CA HIS A 11 14.85 -2.94 -5.95
C HIS A 11 15.41 -1.81 -6.80
N GLN A 12 14.66 -0.70 -6.91
CA GLN A 12 15.08 0.48 -7.65
C GLN A 12 14.99 1.71 -6.75
N HIS A 13 16.11 2.43 -6.63
CA HIS A 13 16.14 3.73 -5.97
C HIS A 13 15.47 4.78 -6.84
N ARG A 14 14.65 5.64 -6.22
CA ARG A 14 14.05 6.80 -6.90
C ARG A 14 15.08 7.92 -6.97
N ARG A 15 15.21 8.53 -8.14
CA ARG A 15 16.21 9.58 -8.41
C ARG A 15 15.60 10.97 -8.29
N THR A 16 14.27 11.09 -8.41
CA THR A 16 13.56 12.37 -8.32
C THR A 16 12.52 12.41 -7.20
N MET A 17 12.15 13.61 -6.80
CA MET A 17 11.11 13.83 -5.79
C MET A 17 9.73 13.36 -6.27
N GLU A 18 9.44 13.51 -7.57
CA GLU A 18 8.18 13.05 -8.18
C GLU A 18 8.06 11.53 -8.21
N GLU A 19 9.18 10.84 -8.47
CA GLU A 19 9.27 9.39 -8.39
C GLU A 19 9.06 8.90 -6.95
N LEU A 20 9.65 9.59 -5.97
CA LEU A 20 9.44 9.32 -4.55
C LEU A 20 7.98 9.55 -4.15
N GLN A 21 7.36 10.64 -4.61
CA GLN A 21 5.94 10.91 -4.38
C GLN A 21 5.07 9.76 -4.88
N ARG A 22 5.26 9.36 -6.13
CA ARG A 22 4.51 8.25 -6.75
C ARG A 22 4.67 6.97 -5.95
N GLN A 23 5.89 6.66 -5.50
CA GLN A 23 6.15 5.50 -4.66
C GLN A 23 5.44 5.58 -3.30
N MET A 24 5.53 6.72 -2.62
CA MET A 24 4.92 6.90 -1.29
C MET A 24 3.40 6.76 -1.34
N ILE A 25 2.76 7.35 -2.35
CA ILE A 25 1.31 7.20 -2.57
C ILE A 25 0.99 5.74 -2.90
N ALA A 26 1.75 5.11 -3.80
CA ALA A 26 1.53 3.72 -4.19
C ALA A 26 1.65 2.74 -3.01
N TYR A 27 2.64 2.91 -2.13
CA TYR A 27 2.80 2.09 -0.92
C TYR A 27 1.67 2.31 0.08
N GLY A 28 1.27 3.57 0.31
CA GLY A 28 0.12 3.88 1.15
C GLY A 28 -1.17 3.23 0.63
N ARG A 29 -1.38 3.27 -0.69
CA ARG A 29 -2.52 2.66 -1.36
C ARG A 29 -2.50 1.13 -1.30
N ALA A 30 -1.34 0.53 -1.58
CA ALA A 30 -1.16 -0.92 -1.61
C ALA A 30 -1.53 -1.58 -0.28
N MET A 31 -1.14 -0.98 0.85
CA MET A 31 -1.47 -1.51 2.17
C MET A 31 -2.99 -1.62 2.38
N ILE A 32 -3.76 -0.59 2.01
CA ILE A 32 -5.21 -0.61 2.17
C ILE A 32 -5.86 -1.63 1.23
N VAL A 33 -5.44 -1.66 -0.03
CA VAL A 33 -5.96 -2.60 -1.02
C VAL A 33 -5.69 -4.04 -0.59
N TYR A 34 -4.52 -4.32 -0.02
CA TYR A 34 -4.14 -5.63 0.48
C TYR A 34 -5.05 -6.10 1.62
N GLU A 35 -5.24 -5.27 2.66
CA GLU A 35 -6.11 -5.63 3.79
C GLU A 35 -7.58 -5.79 3.36
N LEU A 36 -8.06 -4.93 2.46
CA LEU A 36 -9.42 -5.06 1.92
C LEU A 36 -9.57 -6.32 1.06
N GLN A 37 -8.54 -6.68 0.27
CA GLN A 37 -8.54 -7.91 -0.51
C GLN A 37 -8.64 -9.13 0.40
N ILE A 38 -7.81 -9.21 1.44
CA ILE A 38 -7.87 -10.30 2.43
C ILE A 38 -9.25 -10.37 3.08
N PHE A 39 -9.79 -9.23 3.51
CA PHE A 39 -11.08 -9.20 4.17
C PHE A 39 -12.23 -9.68 3.27
N PHE A 40 -12.30 -9.18 2.03
CA PHE A 40 -13.42 -9.47 1.14
C PHE A 40 -13.27 -10.76 0.34
N HIS A 41 -12.04 -11.23 0.10
CA HIS A 41 -11.78 -12.44 -0.69
C HIS A 41 -11.52 -13.66 0.19
N ASP A 42 -10.69 -13.50 1.21
CA ASP A 42 -10.25 -14.60 2.08
C ASP A 42 -11.09 -14.68 3.37
N HIS A 43 -12.04 -13.76 3.56
CA HIS A 43 -12.92 -13.65 4.73
C HIS A 43 -12.15 -13.53 6.06
N ASP A 44 -10.93 -13.00 6.01
CA ASP A 44 -10.09 -12.81 7.17
C ASP A 44 -10.17 -11.37 7.69
N TRP A 45 -10.71 -11.25 8.90
CA TRP A 45 -11.00 -10.00 9.57
C TRP A 45 -9.83 -9.43 10.36
N ARG A 46 -8.72 -10.17 10.52
CA ARG A 46 -7.53 -9.71 11.28
C ARG A 46 -6.96 -8.42 10.69
N GLY A 47 -7.02 -8.27 9.37
CA GLY A 47 -6.62 -7.07 8.64
C GLY A 47 -7.43 -5.82 8.97
N LEU A 48 -8.67 -5.96 9.46
CA LEU A 48 -9.48 -4.81 9.86
C LEU A 48 -8.91 -4.12 11.09
N TRP A 49 -8.28 -4.85 12.01
CA TRP A 49 -7.58 -4.24 13.14
C TRP A 49 -6.42 -3.37 12.67
N GLN A 50 -5.70 -3.81 11.63
CA GLN A 50 -4.63 -3.04 11.02
C GLN A 50 -5.17 -1.71 10.44
N LEU A 51 -6.32 -1.76 9.77
CA LEU A 51 -6.96 -0.58 9.16
C LEU A 51 -7.60 0.37 10.18
N ALA A 52 -8.31 -0.17 11.18
CA ALA A 52 -9.13 0.60 12.10
C ALA A 52 -8.36 1.13 13.31
N VAL A 53 -7.30 0.45 13.74
CA VAL A 53 -6.58 0.79 14.98
C VAL A 53 -5.11 1.06 14.72
N VAL A 54 -4.37 0.10 14.15
CA VAL A 54 -2.91 0.23 14.03
C VAL A 54 -2.54 1.40 13.12
N LEU A 55 -3.17 1.49 11.95
CA LEU A 55 -2.87 2.55 10.99
C LEU A 55 -3.23 3.95 11.53
N PRO A 56 -4.43 4.22 12.07
CA PRO A 56 -4.75 5.53 12.63
C PRO A 56 -3.84 5.92 13.81
N VAL A 57 -3.55 4.98 14.72
CA VAL A 57 -2.63 5.23 15.85
C VAL A 57 -1.23 5.56 15.34
N TYR A 58 -0.74 4.83 14.35
CA TYR A 58 0.55 5.11 13.73
C TYR A 58 0.59 6.49 13.06
N ARG A 59 -0.47 6.86 12.31
CA ARG A 59 -0.58 8.18 11.68
C ARG A 59 -0.66 9.30 12.70
N LEU A 60 -1.37 9.10 13.80
CA LEU A 60 -1.44 10.08 14.88
C LEU A 60 -0.08 10.26 15.56
N ARG A 61 0.63 9.16 15.87
CA ARG A 61 2.00 9.23 16.42
C ARG A 61 2.97 9.94 15.49
N GLN A 62 2.89 9.66 14.18
CA GLN A 62 3.67 10.38 13.18
C GLN A 62 3.34 11.88 13.18
N LEU A 63 2.06 12.24 13.20
CA LEU A 63 1.61 13.63 13.21
C LEU A 63 2.12 14.37 14.46
N VAL A 64 2.00 13.77 15.63
CA VAL A 64 2.53 14.32 16.88
C VAL A 64 4.05 14.50 16.80
N GLY A 65 4.78 13.50 16.29
CA GLY A 65 6.22 13.60 16.09
C GLY A 65 6.62 14.73 15.13
N LEU A 66 5.84 14.94 14.06
CA LEU A 66 6.04 16.03 13.10
C LEU A 66 5.79 17.40 13.72
N LEU A 67 4.73 17.53 14.53
CA LEU A 67 4.41 18.76 15.24
C LEU A 67 5.50 19.11 16.27
N MET A 68 5.96 18.12 17.04
CA MET A 68 7.08 18.30 17.98
C MET A 68 8.38 18.65 17.26
N ALA A 69 8.68 18.02 16.11
CA ALA A 69 9.85 18.36 15.31
C ALA A 69 9.78 19.79 14.75
N LYS A 70 8.60 20.22 14.31
CA LYS A 70 8.35 21.60 13.85
C LYS A 70 8.54 22.61 14.99
N ALA A 71 8.01 22.32 16.18
CA ALA A 71 8.20 23.17 17.36
C ALA A 71 9.67 23.30 17.78
N ARG A 72 10.49 22.26 17.51
CA ARG A 72 11.94 22.24 17.77
C ARG A 72 12.79 22.78 16.61
N GLY A 73 12.18 23.40 15.60
CA GLY A 73 12.90 24.00 14.46
C GLY A 73 13.58 23.00 13.52
N LYS A 74 13.21 21.71 13.56
CA LYS A 74 13.80 20.69 12.67
C LYS A 74 13.25 20.79 11.24
N PRO A 75 14.03 20.39 10.22
CA PRO A 75 13.65 20.52 8.82
C PRO A 75 12.32 19.81 8.48
N THR A 76 11.50 20.50 7.69
CA THR A 76 10.08 20.21 7.44
C THR A 76 9.84 19.19 6.31
N LYS A 77 10.89 18.68 5.66
CA LYS A 77 10.78 17.76 4.50
C LYS A 77 9.95 16.50 4.78
N THR A 78 9.82 16.11 6.05
CA THR A 78 9.03 14.97 6.51
C THR A 78 7.50 15.19 6.39
N TRP A 79 7.02 16.44 6.36
CA TRP A 79 5.60 16.74 6.21
C TRP A 79 5.04 16.32 4.86
N VAL A 80 5.84 16.49 3.81
CA VAL A 80 5.46 16.12 2.44
C VAL A 80 5.31 14.60 2.33
N LEU A 81 6.23 13.84 2.91
CA LEU A 81 6.18 12.38 2.96
C LEU A 81 4.96 11.86 3.72
N PHE A 82 4.63 12.48 4.86
CA PHE A 82 3.44 12.16 5.62
C PHE A 82 2.16 12.38 4.81
N ARG A 83 2.05 13.54 4.14
CA ARG A 83 0.89 13.87 3.32
C ARG A 83 0.68 12.85 2.20
N TRP A 84 1.74 12.45 1.50
CA TRP A 84 1.66 11.44 0.45
C TRP A 84 1.25 10.06 0.98
N GLY A 85 1.76 9.67 2.15
CA GLY A 85 1.35 8.42 2.79
C GLY A 85 -0.13 8.40 3.16
N VAL A 86 -0.65 9.50 3.73
CA VAL A 86 -2.07 9.64 4.07
C VAL A 86 -2.92 9.67 2.81
N GLN A 87 -2.50 10.42 1.78
CA GLN A 87 -3.17 10.45 0.48
C GLN A 87 -3.28 9.03 -0.11
N GLY A 88 -2.19 8.27 -0.12
CA GLY A 88 -2.21 6.87 -0.56
C GLY A 88 -3.18 6.01 0.25
N ASN A 89 -3.24 6.17 1.57
CA ASN A 89 -4.20 5.41 2.39
C ASN A 89 -5.66 5.75 2.04
N ILE A 90 -5.97 7.02 1.79
CA ILE A 90 -7.34 7.41 1.40
C ILE A 90 -7.68 6.87 0.02
N GLU A 91 -6.77 7.03 -0.96
CA GLU A 91 -6.94 6.51 -2.32
C GLU A 91 -7.01 4.98 -2.37
N GLY A 92 -6.48 4.29 -1.35
CA GLY A 92 -6.55 2.83 -1.18
C GLY A 92 -7.96 2.25 -1.27
N PHE A 93 -8.90 2.88 -0.55
CA PHE A 93 -10.28 2.39 -0.48
C PHE A 93 -10.98 2.49 -1.84
N SER A 94 -10.83 3.62 -2.53
CA SER A 94 -11.42 3.81 -3.86
C SER A 94 -10.73 2.96 -4.92
N ALA A 95 -9.40 2.81 -4.84
CA ALA A 95 -8.62 1.98 -5.75
C ALA A 95 -9.01 0.49 -5.68
N TYR A 96 -9.31 -0.03 -4.48
CA TYR A 96 -9.83 -1.38 -4.34
C TYR A 96 -11.15 -1.55 -5.13
N TRP A 97 -12.09 -0.62 -4.96
CA TRP A 97 -13.38 -0.71 -5.64
C TRP A 97 -13.26 -0.53 -7.16
N GLN A 98 -12.42 0.41 -7.61
CA GLN A 98 -12.12 0.62 -9.03
C GLN A 98 -11.51 -0.63 -9.67
N SER A 99 -10.61 -1.32 -8.94
CA SER A 99 -10.03 -2.60 -9.39
C SER A 99 -11.11 -3.66 -9.57
N ARG A 100 -12.00 -3.84 -8.58
CA ARG A 100 -13.12 -4.80 -8.65
C ARG A 100 -14.07 -4.49 -9.79
N GLN A 101 -14.41 -3.22 -10.02
CA GLN A 101 -15.25 -2.82 -11.16
C GLN A 101 -14.56 -3.09 -12.51
N ARG A 102 -13.23 -2.89 -12.59
CA ARG A 102 -12.46 -3.18 -13.81
C ARG A 102 -12.44 -4.67 -14.12
N VAL A 103 -12.18 -5.52 -13.13
CA VAL A 103 -12.21 -6.98 -13.27
C VAL A 103 -13.59 -7.47 -13.71
N LYS A 104 -14.67 -6.96 -13.08
CA LYS A 104 -16.05 -7.28 -13.47
C LYS A 104 -16.34 -6.92 -14.94
N ARG A 105 -15.87 -5.76 -15.41
CA ARG A 105 -16.03 -5.35 -16.82
C ARG A 105 -15.24 -6.21 -17.80
N MET A 106 -14.05 -6.68 -17.41
CA MET A 106 -13.21 -7.52 -18.27
C MET A 106 -13.69 -8.97 -18.37
N GLY A 107 -14.56 -9.43 -17.47
CA GLY A 107 -15.13 -10.78 -17.48
C GLY A 107 -14.11 -11.91 -17.24
N ARG A 108 -12.87 -11.57 -16.88
CA ARG A 108 -11.78 -12.51 -16.61
C ARG A 108 -11.37 -12.42 -15.15
N SER A 109 -11.67 -13.47 -14.39
CA SER A 109 -11.33 -13.61 -12.98
C SER A 109 -10.68 -14.96 -12.64
N ALA A 110 -10.63 -15.88 -13.59
CA ALA A 110 -9.91 -17.15 -13.41
C ALA A 110 -8.40 -16.89 -13.37
N PRO A 111 -7.64 -17.63 -12.53
CA PRO A 111 -6.18 -17.60 -12.56
C PRO A 111 -5.69 -17.87 -13.98
N TYR A 112 -4.66 -17.16 -14.41
CA TYR A 112 -3.99 -17.50 -15.66
C TYR A 112 -3.41 -18.90 -15.54
N GLN A 113 -3.95 -19.85 -16.29
CA GLN A 113 -3.36 -21.17 -16.44
C GLN A 113 -2.25 -21.05 -17.48
N LEU A 114 -1.02 -21.32 -17.06
CA LEU A 114 0.09 -21.51 -18.00
C LEU A 114 -0.34 -22.61 -18.98
N PRO A 115 -0.10 -22.45 -20.30
CA PRO A 115 -0.32 -23.55 -21.22
C PRO A 115 0.49 -24.76 -20.74
N ASP A 116 -0.11 -25.95 -20.83
CA ASP A 116 0.56 -27.18 -20.40
C ASP A 116 1.59 -27.54 -21.48
N ASP A 117 2.78 -26.95 -21.38
CA ASP A 117 3.90 -27.12 -22.31
C ASP A 117 4.59 -28.49 -22.13
N ARG A 118 3.85 -29.51 -21.68
CA ARG A 118 4.37 -30.88 -21.54
C ARG A 118 4.48 -31.52 -22.93
N PRO A 119 5.68 -31.99 -23.35
CA PRO A 119 5.91 -32.61 -24.65
C PRO A 119 5.18 -33.94 -24.82
#